data_AF-A0A7M7GPW8-F1
#
_entry.id   AF-A0A7M7GPW8-F1
#
_cell.length_a   1.000
_cell.length_b   1.000
_cell.length_c   1.000
_cell.angle_alpha   90.00
_cell.angle_beta   90.00
_cell.angle_gamma   90.00
#
_symmetry.space_group_name_H-M   'P 1'
#
loop_
_entity.id
_entity.type
_entity.pdbx_description
1 polymer ?
#
loop_
_entity_poly.entity_id
_entity_poly.type
_entity_poly.pdbx_seq_one_letter_code
_entity_poly.pdbx_strand_id
1 'polypeptide(L)'
;MSSRLYFFAVCFGCLILAAIISFTRIYAVICNKSESILNYRGKSLALKTPQRHYSQEGGSLHGGKCHTISSDWVQHLKSSKELDSLGCKQKLPKVLIIGARTSGTRTLNRILGFHPQLATAAYEVKFFDKNYHRGSEWYRSQMPFSTPDQITLESTEGYMYHRNASLRVSKTLGDDIKVIIMLRDPVARSISDYLLTRHRIYDSKMTSAHYKRVFKESRSLDRLLVSGKGKHGRRGSTKMSYTIEDTFEKTVLKNPDLVSHKNIFIADSLYVYYLRSWVKKFTPNHILEVNAEKFARKPGETLAKVEEFLGVRPFFRPDYFKFNMNTSTFCLQKPQSICMPRLPVEYPVISEDAISKLRGHFENSCRYLFLLLKHYSELIGDIPLNYHPIE
;
A
#
# COMPACT_ATOMS: atom_id res chain seq x y z
N MET A 1 3.07 30.16 51.02
CA MET A 1 2.74 30.23 49.59
C MET A 1 3.77 29.59 48.64
N SER A 2 4.99 29.24 49.09
CA SER A 2 6.06 28.71 48.21
C SER A 2 5.94 27.21 47.84
N SER A 3 5.32 26.38 48.68
CA SER A 3 5.25 24.92 48.47
C SER A 3 4.17 24.44 47.49
N ARG A 4 3.11 25.23 47.26
CA ARG A 4 2.05 24.89 46.30
C ARG A 4 2.43 25.19 44.85
N LEU A 5 3.25 26.22 44.58
CA LEU A 5 3.73 26.50 43.22
C LEU A 5 4.74 25.45 42.72
N TYR A 6 5.59 24.92 43.61
CA TYR A 6 6.54 23.87 43.25
C TYR A 6 5.84 22.56 42.87
N PHE A 7 4.76 22.19 43.58
CA PHE A 7 3.99 20.99 43.26
C PHE A 7 3.26 21.10 41.92
N PHE A 8 2.70 22.27 41.60
CA PHE A 8 2.10 22.53 40.29
C PHE A 8 3.14 22.51 39.16
N ALA A 9 4.33 23.09 39.34
CA ALA A 9 5.39 23.08 38.33
C ALA A 9 5.96 21.67 38.07
N VAL A 10 6.10 20.84 39.11
CA VAL A 10 6.56 19.46 38.97
C VAL A 10 5.48 18.56 38.32
N CYS A 11 4.21 18.74 38.66
CA CYS A 11 3.12 18.01 37.99
C CYS A 11 2.91 18.45 36.53
N PHE A 12 3.03 19.75 36.21
CA PHE A 12 2.97 20.23 34.82
C PHE A 12 4.18 19.79 34.02
N GLY A 13 5.38 19.79 34.63
CA GLY A 13 6.61 19.24 34.06
C GLY A 13 6.51 17.74 33.79
N CYS A 14 5.93 16.95 34.70
CA CYS A 14 5.68 15.52 34.51
C CYS A 14 4.58 15.24 33.49
N LEU A 15 3.55 16.08 33.36
CA LEU A 15 2.54 15.97 32.30
C LEU A 15 3.09 16.33 30.93
N ILE A 16 3.97 17.33 30.83
CA ILE A 16 4.70 17.68 29.61
C ILE A 16 5.71 16.59 29.27
N LEU A 17 6.46 16.05 30.23
CA LEU A 17 7.34 14.90 30.02
C LEU A 17 6.58 13.62 29.69
N ALA A 18 5.42 13.35 30.28
CA ALA A 18 4.57 12.21 29.93
C ALA A 18 3.91 12.40 28.55
N ALA A 19 3.57 13.62 28.17
CA ALA A 19 3.12 13.97 26.82
C ALA A 19 4.26 13.85 25.81
N ILE A 20 5.49 14.23 26.15
CA ILE A 20 6.71 14.09 25.31
C ILE A 20 7.17 12.62 25.22
N ILE A 21 7.06 11.85 26.30
CA ILE A 21 7.36 10.40 26.36
C ILE A 21 6.26 9.60 25.64
N SER A 22 5.01 10.07 25.69
CA SER A 22 3.94 9.57 24.83
C SER A 22 4.17 9.99 23.37
N PHE A 23 4.61 11.22 23.10
CA PHE A 23 4.96 11.68 21.74
C PHE A 23 6.12 10.89 21.12
N THR A 24 7.14 10.54 21.91
CA THR A 24 8.30 9.75 21.46
C THR A 24 7.99 8.26 21.33
N ARG A 25 6.99 7.71 22.06
CA ARG A 25 6.47 6.35 21.82
C ARG A 25 5.42 6.27 20.70
N ILE A 26 4.71 7.36 20.41
CA ILE A 26 3.65 7.44 19.38
C ILE A 26 4.23 7.68 17.96
N TYR A 27 5.43 8.26 17.86
CA TYR A 27 6.18 8.51 16.61
C TYR A 27 6.55 7.23 15.80
N ALA A 28 6.48 6.05 16.41
CA ALA A 28 7.17 4.86 15.95
C ALA A 28 6.45 4.02 14.86
N VAL A 29 5.19 4.32 14.52
CA VAL A 29 4.37 3.37 13.75
C VAL A 29 4.46 3.53 12.23
N ILE A 30 4.71 4.74 11.71
CA ILE A 30 4.74 4.98 10.25
C ILE A 30 6.14 5.39 9.75
N CYS A 31 6.94 6.15 10.52
CA CYS A 31 8.19 6.73 9.99
C CYS A 31 9.43 6.60 10.90
N ASN A 32 9.39 5.97 12.08
CA ASN A 32 10.58 5.91 12.95
C ASN A 32 10.95 4.56 13.58
N LYS A 33 10.47 3.44 13.01
CA LYS A 33 11.05 2.13 13.31
C LYS A 33 10.98 1.17 12.13
N SER A 34 11.66 1.54 11.05
CA SER A 34 12.38 0.51 10.29
C SER A 34 13.50 0.01 11.21
N GLU A 35 13.21 -1.02 12.02
CA GLU A 35 14.22 -2.06 12.21
C GLU A 35 14.44 -2.65 10.81
N SER A 36 15.27 -1.94 10.05
CA SER A 36 16.01 -2.35 8.88
C SER A 36 15.55 -3.69 8.29
N ILE A 37 14.74 -3.61 7.24
CA ILE A 37 14.68 -4.66 6.21
C ILE A 37 16.11 -4.99 5.70
N LEU A 38 17.08 -4.09 5.91
CA LEU A 38 18.49 -4.24 5.56
C LEU A 38 19.37 -5.01 6.57
N ASN A 39 18.92 -5.32 7.81
CA ASN A 39 19.77 -5.98 8.83
C ASN A 39 19.15 -7.22 9.51
N TYR A 40 18.17 -7.89 8.90
CA TYR A 40 17.63 -9.11 9.51
C TYR A 40 18.55 -10.33 9.28
N ARG A 41 19.60 -10.45 10.10
CA ARG A 41 20.19 -11.75 10.46
C ARG A 41 19.34 -12.36 11.57
N GLY A 42 18.90 -13.60 11.35
CA GLY A 42 17.80 -14.24 12.05
C GLY A 42 17.84 -14.13 13.58
N LYS A 43 16.70 -13.74 14.16
CA LYS A 43 16.29 -14.16 15.50
C LYS A 43 14.83 -14.59 15.45
N SER A 44 14.60 -15.88 15.71
CA SER A 44 13.28 -16.46 15.95
C SER A 44 12.69 -15.83 17.20
N LEU A 45 11.54 -15.16 17.09
CA LEU A 45 10.73 -14.76 18.24
C LEU A 45 9.45 -15.58 18.26
N ALA A 46 9.36 -16.48 19.24
CA ALA A 46 8.13 -17.21 19.55
C ALA A 46 7.06 -16.23 20.04
N LEU A 47 5.93 -16.15 19.34
CA LEU A 47 4.76 -15.38 19.76
C LEU A 47 3.78 -16.31 20.49
N LYS A 48 3.48 -16.02 21.76
CA LYS A 48 2.29 -16.54 22.46
C LYS A 48 1.06 -15.78 21.97
N THR A 49 0.06 -16.49 21.45
CA THR A 49 -1.22 -15.94 20.98
C THR A 49 -2.34 -16.18 22.01
N PRO A 50 -3.28 -15.23 22.20
CA PRO A 50 -4.53 -15.49 22.92
C PRO A 50 -5.44 -16.39 22.08
N GLN A 51 -6.09 -17.37 22.70
CA GLN A 51 -7.04 -18.26 22.03
C GLN A 51 -8.35 -17.49 21.73
N ARG A 52 -8.63 -17.22 20.44
CA ARG A 52 -9.99 -16.98 19.95
C ARG A 52 -10.53 -18.29 19.40
N HIS A 53 -11.78 -18.62 19.72
CA HIS A 53 -12.43 -19.81 19.17
C HIS A 53 -12.66 -19.63 17.66
N TYR A 54 -11.93 -20.42 16.87
CA TYR A 54 -12.14 -20.55 15.43
C TYR A 54 -12.92 -21.85 15.19
N SER A 55 -14.12 -21.77 14.62
CA SER A 55 -14.86 -22.96 14.18
C SER A 55 -14.16 -23.59 12.97
N GLN A 56 -13.82 -24.87 13.09
CA GLN A 56 -13.33 -25.67 11.98
C GLN A 56 -14.54 -26.22 11.20
N GLU A 57 -14.89 -25.59 10.08
CA GLU A 57 -15.79 -26.21 9.10
C GLU A 57 -14.99 -26.64 7.87
N GLY A 58 -14.83 -27.95 7.72
CA GLY A 58 -14.26 -28.63 6.57
C GLY A 58 -15.22 -28.65 5.36
N GLY A 59 -15.72 -27.49 4.96
CA GLY A 59 -16.42 -27.32 3.68
C GLY A 59 -15.42 -27.15 2.54
N SER A 60 -15.68 -27.76 1.38
CA SER A 60 -14.87 -27.60 0.17
C SER A 60 -14.58 -26.12 -0.09
N LEU A 61 -13.31 -25.73 0.04
CA LEU A 61 -12.80 -24.35 -0.08
C LEU A 61 -13.15 -23.68 -1.42
N HIS A 62 -13.66 -24.44 -2.40
CA HIS A 62 -13.99 -23.98 -3.77
C HIS A 62 -15.44 -24.30 -4.20
N GLY A 63 -16.23 -24.98 -3.38
CA GLY A 63 -17.60 -25.37 -3.74
C GLY A 63 -18.52 -24.17 -4.01
N GLY A 64 -18.42 -23.13 -3.18
CA GLY A 64 -19.33 -21.97 -3.20
C GLY A 64 -18.83 -20.71 -3.93
N LYS A 65 -17.75 -20.76 -4.71
CA LYS A 65 -17.25 -19.60 -5.48
C LYS A 65 -17.55 -19.72 -6.97
N CYS A 66 -17.64 -18.57 -7.65
CA CYS A 66 -17.81 -18.48 -9.11
C CYS A 66 -16.52 -18.76 -9.90
N HIS A 67 -15.36 -18.72 -9.24
CA HIS A 67 -14.05 -18.95 -9.85
C HIS A 67 -13.15 -19.73 -8.90
N THR A 68 -12.22 -20.49 -9.48
CA THR A 68 -11.07 -21.06 -8.77
C THR A 68 -9.85 -20.19 -8.98
N ILE A 69 -8.86 -20.28 -8.08
CA ILE A 69 -7.59 -19.56 -8.18
C ILE A 69 -6.49 -20.60 -8.26
N SER A 70 -5.71 -20.56 -9.32
CA SER A 70 -4.53 -21.40 -9.49
C SER A 70 -3.34 -20.86 -8.68
N SER A 71 -2.30 -21.67 -8.54
CA SER A 71 -1.08 -21.33 -7.79
C SER A 71 -0.29 -20.16 -8.39
N ASP A 72 -0.46 -19.87 -9.68
CA ASP A 72 0.10 -18.73 -10.40
C ASP A 72 -0.83 -17.50 -10.42
N TRP A 73 -1.89 -17.50 -9.61
CA TRP A 73 -2.84 -16.40 -9.41
C TRP A 73 -3.77 -16.13 -10.59
N VAL A 74 -4.00 -17.13 -11.44
CA VAL A 74 -4.98 -17.05 -12.52
C VAL A 74 -6.35 -17.43 -11.96
N GLN A 75 -7.33 -16.58 -12.24
CA GLN A 75 -8.73 -16.87 -11.92
C GLN A 75 -9.35 -17.65 -13.07
N HIS A 76 -9.83 -18.86 -12.79
CA HIS A 76 -10.55 -19.68 -13.76
C HIS A 76 -12.03 -19.63 -13.44
N LEU A 77 -12.81 -19.09 -14.38
CA LEU A 77 -14.26 -19.01 -14.25
C LEU A 77 -14.87 -20.42 -14.37
N LYS A 78 -15.87 -20.72 -13.54
CA LYS A 78 -16.63 -21.96 -13.63
C LYS A 78 -17.49 -22.03 -14.89
N SER A 79 -17.99 -23.23 -15.20
CA SER A 79 -18.89 -23.42 -16.35
C SER A 79 -20.18 -22.61 -16.20
N SER A 80 -20.83 -22.25 -17.32
CA SER A 80 -22.09 -21.46 -17.28
C SER A 80 -23.14 -22.09 -16.36
N LYS A 81 -23.31 -23.42 -16.43
CA LYS A 81 -24.26 -24.15 -15.59
C LYS A 81 -23.99 -24.01 -14.09
N GLU A 82 -22.72 -23.97 -13.69
CA GLU A 82 -22.31 -23.74 -12.30
C GLU A 82 -22.48 -22.28 -11.89
N LEU A 83 -22.24 -21.32 -12.79
CA LEU A 83 -22.48 -19.90 -12.50
C LEU A 83 -23.96 -19.64 -12.27
N ASP A 84 -24.82 -20.22 -13.10
CA ASP A 84 -26.27 -20.08 -13.00
C ASP A 84 -26.79 -20.71 -11.70
N SER A 85 -26.31 -21.91 -11.34
CA SER A 85 -26.71 -22.58 -10.10
C SER A 85 -26.25 -21.85 -8.83
N LEU A 86 -25.12 -21.13 -8.90
CA LEU A 86 -24.58 -20.33 -7.80
C LEU A 86 -25.09 -18.87 -7.80
N GLY A 87 -25.93 -18.48 -8.78
CA GLY A 87 -26.43 -17.11 -8.92
C GLY A 87 -25.32 -16.08 -9.18
N CYS A 88 -24.24 -16.50 -9.82
CA CYS A 88 -23.05 -15.68 -10.05
C CYS A 88 -23.32 -14.52 -11.00
N LYS A 89 -23.02 -13.29 -10.59
CA LYS A 89 -23.13 -12.08 -11.43
C LYS A 89 -21.94 -11.15 -11.24
N GLN A 90 -21.67 -10.33 -12.24
CA GLN A 90 -20.76 -9.20 -12.11
C GLN A 90 -21.48 -8.03 -11.43
N LYS A 91 -21.00 -7.66 -10.24
CA LYS A 91 -21.55 -6.59 -9.39
C LYS A 91 -20.50 -5.49 -9.25
N LEU A 92 -20.93 -4.23 -9.11
CA LEU A 92 -20.01 -3.14 -8.75
C LEU A 92 -19.31 -3.46 -7.41
N PRO A 93 -18.04 -3.05 -7.24
CA PRO A 93 -17.31 -3.34 -6.03
C PRO A 93 -17.87 -2.56 -4.84
N LYS A 94 -17.85 -3.20 -3.68
CA LYS A 94 -18.19 -2.61 -2.38
C LYS A 94 -16.95 -2.28 -1.54
N VAL A 95 -15.77 -2.62 -2.05
CA VAL A 95 -14.48 -2.33 -1.42
C VAL A 95 -13.45 -1.92 -2.47
N LEU A 96 -12.68 -0.88 -2.18
CA LEU A 96 -11.54 -0.46 -3.00
C LEU A 96 -10.24 -0.49 -2.18
N ILE A 97 -9.18 -1.10 -2.70
CA ILE A 97 -7.81 -0.91 -2.21
C ILE A 97 -7.11 0.13 -3.12
N ILE A 98 -6.85 1.32 -2.60
CA ILE A 98 -6.54 2.49 -3.45
C ILE A 98 -5.05 2.82 -3.60
N GLY A 99 -4.17 2.08 -2.93
CA GLY A 99 -2.74 2.35 -2.88
C GLY A 99 -2.18 2.06 -1.49
N ALA A 100 -0.96 2.47 -1.19
CA ALA A 100 0.00 3.19 -2.03
C ALA A 100 0.83 2.26 -2.92
N ARG A 101 1.33 2.80 -4.02
CA ARG A 101 2.19 2.08 -4.95
C ARG A 101 3.43 1.51 -4.25
N THR A 102 3.71 0.23 -4.52
CA THR A 102 4.81 -0.56 -3.89
C THR A 102 4.66 -0.86 -2.39
N SER A 103 3.45 -0.74 -1.86
CA SER A 103 3.16 -1.07 -0.45
C SER A 103 2.64 -2.49 -0.24
N GLY A 104 2.47 -3.30 -1.30
CA GLY A 104 1.99 -4.68 -1.19
C GLY A 104 0.50 -4.88 -1.45
N THR A 105 -0.18 -3.87 -2.02
CA THR A 105 -1.61 -3.89 -2.39
C THR A 105 -2.00 -5.11 -3.23
N ARG A 106 -1.17 -5.47 -4.22
CA ARG A 106 -1.38 -6.67 -5.05
C ARG A 106 -1.38 -7.94 -4.20
N THR A 107 -0.46 -8.08 -3.24
CA THR A 107 -0.38 -9.23 -2.34
C THR A 107 -1.61 -9.31 -1.46
N LEU A 108 -2.04 -8.17 -0.89
CA LEU A 108 -3.25 -8.08 -0.09
C LEU A 108 -4.49 -8.50 -0.89
N ASN A 109 -4.72 -7.89 -2.06
CA ASN A 109 -5.83 -8.23 -2.96
C ASN A 109 -5.87 -9.71 -3.32
N ARG A 110 -4.71 -10.28 -3.65
CA ARG A 110 -4.54 -11.68 -4.00
C ARG A 110 -4.87 -12.63 -2.86
N ILE A 111 -4.37 -12.36 -1.65
CA ILE A 111 -4.67 -13.18 -0.48
C ILE A 111 -6.17 -13.10 -0.14
N LEU A 112 -6.75 -11.90 -0.15
CA LEU A 112 -8.20 -11.70 0.08
C LEU A 112 -9.05 -12.49 -0.93
N GLY A 113 -8.56 -12.71 -2.16
CA GLY A 113 -9.21 -13.56 -3.15
C GLY A 113 -9.48 -15.00 -2.68
N PHE A 114 -8.75 -15.51 -1.68
CA PHE A 114 -9.02 -16.82 -1.08
C PHE A 114 -10.13 -16.83 -0.04
N HIS A 115 -10.55 -15.66 0.46
CA HIS A 115 -11.60 -15.59 1.47
C HIS A 115 -12.96 -15.99 0.88
N PRO A 116 -13.72 -16.93 1.47
CA PRO A 116 -14.95 -17.47 0.88
C PRO A 116 -16.01 -16.40 0.54
N GLN A 117 -16.15 -15.38 1.39
CA GLN A 117 -17.10 -14.27 1.20
C GLN A 117 -16.58 -13.12 0.32
N LEU A 118 -15.39 -13.22 -0.28
CA LEU A 118 -14.81 -12.17 -1.13
C LEU A 118 -14.61 -12.64 -2.57
N ALA A 119 -14.85 -11.75 -3.52
CA ALA A 119 -14.50 -11.89 -4.93
C ALA A 119 -13.67 -10.67 -5.37
N THR A 120 -12.39 -10.89 -5.68
CA THR A 120 -11.43 -9.80 -5.95
C THR A 120 -11.12 -9.71 -7.45
N ALA A 121 -11.06 -8.51 -8.02
CA ALA A 121 -10.58 -8.32 -9.38
C ALA A 121 -9.14 -8.81 -9.53
N ALA A 122 -8.85 -9.54 -10.62
CA ALA A 122 -7.54 -10.13 -10.87
C ALA A 122 -6.46 -9.10 -11.25
N TYR A 123 -6.87 -7.95 -11.77
CA TYR A 123 -6.00 -6.89 -12.27
C TYR A 123 -6.50 -5.51 -11.83
N GLU A 124 -5.61 -4.51 -11.91
CA GLU A 124 -5.96 -3.12 -11.65
C GLU A 124 -6.87 -2.59 -12.77
N VAL A 125 -8.10 -2.22 -12.42
CA VAL A 125 -9.13 -1.83 -13.40
C VAL A 125 -8.93 -0.39 -13.89
N LYS A 126 -8.36 0.47 -13.06
CA LYS A 126 -8.00 1.86 -13.43
C LYS A 126 -9.19 2.66 -13.93
N PHE A 127 -10.35 2.44 -13.31
CA PHE A 127 -11.58 3.12 -13.67
C PHE A 127 -11.57 4.57 -13.20
N PHE A 128 -11.35 4.83 -11.90
CA PHE A 128 -11.46 6.18 -11.35
C PHE A 128 -10.32 7.15 -11.70
N ASP A 129 -9.22 6.65 -12.28
CA ASP A 129 -8.11 7.47 -12.79
C ASP A 129 -8.11 7.54 -14.33
N LYS A 130 -8.11 6.42 -15.06
CA LYS A 130 -7.87 6.39 -16.52
C LYS A 130 -9.12 6.12 -17.36
N ASN A 131 -9.96 5.19 -16.91
CA ASN A 131 -11.03 4.61 -17.73
C ASN A 131 -12.42 5.15 -17.37
N TYR A 132 -12.51 6.24 -16.60
CA TYR A 132 -13.80 6.76 -16.11
C TYR A 132 -14.79 7.13 -17.22
N HIS A 133 -14.26 7.54 -18.37
CA HIS A 133 -15.05 7.88 -19.57
C HIS A 133 -15.81 6.68 -20.17
N ARG A 134 -15.46 5.44 -19.80
CA ARG A 134 -16.11 4.22 -20.30
C ARG A 134 -17.44 3.89 -19.62
N GLY A 135 -17.80 4.63 -18.57
CA GLY A 135 -19.07 4.45 -17.85
C GLY A 135 -19.07 3.29 -16.85
N SER A 136 -20.07 3.29 -15.97
CA SER A 136 -20.24 2.30 -14.89
C SER A 136 -20.50 0.90 -15.41
N GLU A 137 -21.13 0.77 -16.58
CA GLU A 137 -21.40 -0.52 -17.20
C GLU A 137 -20.13 -1.25 -17.64
N TRP A 138 -19.22 -0.50 -18.28
CA TRP A 138 -17.88 -1.02 -18.54
C TRP A 138 -17.17 -1.39 -17.24
N TYR A 139 -17.27 -0.55 -16.20
CA TYR A 139 -16.61 -0.85 -14.92
C TYR A 139 -17.13 -2.14 -14.28
N ARG A 140 -18.45 -2.33 -14.26
CA ARG A 140 -19.12 -3.53 -13.79
C ARG A 140 -18.65 -4.78 -14.55
N SER A 141 -18.48 -4.69 -15.86
CA SER A 141 -18.00 -5.83 -16.67
C SER A 141 -16.53 -6.20 -16.44
N GLN A 142 -15.75 -5.35 -15.75
CA GLN A 142 -14.38 -5.69 -15.33
C GLN A 142 -14.34 -6.43 -13.99
N MET A 143 -15.46 -6.50 -13.26
CA MET A 143 -15.52 -7.14 -11.95
C MET A 143 -15.55 -8.66 -12.06
N PRO A 144 -15.02 -9.41 -11.08
CA PRO A 144 -15.17 -10.85 -11.07
C PRO A 144 -16.66 -11.23 -10.94
N PHE A 145 -17.01 -12.39 -11.46
CA PHE A 145 -18.27 -13.02 -11.08
C PHE A 145 -18.23 -13.35 -9.59
N SER A 146 -19.34 -13.04 -8.92
CA SER A 146 -19.50 -13.18 -7.48
C SER A 146 -20.91 -13.70 -7.17
N THR A 147 -21.03 -14.58 -6.18
CA THR A 147 -22.33 -15.06 -5.71
C THR A 147 -23.09 -13.94 -4.99
N PRO A 148 -24.39 -14.09 -4.69
CA PRO A 148 -25.15 -13.07 -3.96
C PRO A 148 -24.49 -12.63 -2.66
N ASP A 149 -23.95 -13.58 -1.88
CA ASP A 149 -23.36 -13.35 -0.55
C ASP A 149 -21.90 -12.87 -0.57
N GLN A 150 -21.27 -12.82 -1.74
CA GLN A 150 -19.90 -12.36 -1.88
C GLN A 150 -19.81 -10.84 -2.03
N ILE A 151 -18.84 -10.26 -1.32
CA ILE A 151 -18.43 -8.87 -1.48
C ILE A 151 -17.42 -8.78 -2.61
N THR A 152 -17.73 -7.94 -3.61
CA THR A 152 -16.82 -7.65 -4.72
C THR A 152 -15.83 -6.56 -4.34
N LEU A 153 -14.55 -6.78 -4.66
CA LEU A 153 -13.44 -5.89 -4.34
C LEU A 153 -12.56 -5.67 -5.56
N GLU A 154 -12.01 -4.46 -5.71
CA GLU A 154 -10.90 -4.22 -6.64
C GLU A 154 -9.75 -3.45 -5.99
N SER A 155 -8.58 -3.51 -6.60
CA SER A 155 -7.38 -2.85 -6.13
C SER A 155 -6.72 -2.11 -7.28
N THR A 156 -6.60 -0.78 -7.16
CA THR A 156 -5.89 0.06 -8.12
C THR A 156 -5.09 1.12 -7.35
N GLU A 157 -3.76 1.05 -7.43
CA GLU A 157 -2.86 1.94 -6.67
C GLU A 157 -2.94 3.40 -7.13
N GLY A 158 -3.34 3.63 -8.39
CA GLY A 158 -3.42 4.96 -9.00
C GLY A 158 -4.52 5.85 -8.41
N TYR A 159 -5.52 5.25 -7.74
CA TYR A 159 -6.66 6.00 -7.20
C TYR A 159 -6.25 6.96 -6.11
N MET A 160 -5.35 6.55 -5.21
CA MET A 160 -4.82 7.41 -4.15
C MET A 160 -4.35 8.77 -4.72
N TYR A 161 -3.63 8.73 -5.83
CA TYR A 161 -2.92 9.90 -6.37
C TYR A 161 -3.78 10.78 -7.29
N HIS A 162 -4.88 10.26 -7.82
CA HIS A 162 -5.67 10.96 -8.83
C HIS A 162 -6.63 11.98 -8.19
N ARG A 163 -6.48 13.26 -8.55
CA ARG A 163 -7.19 14.42 -7.93
C ARG A 163 -8.70 14.23 -7.76
N ASN A 164 -9.36 13.65 -8.77
CA ASN A 164 -10.82 13.50 -8.76
C ASN A 164 -11.28 12.08 -8.41
N ALA A 165 -10.38 11.17 -7.99
CA ALA A 165 -10.76 9.79 -7.76
C ALA A 165 -11.78 9.65 -6.63
N SER A 166 -11.57 10.27 -5.46
CA SER A 166 -12.52 10.19 -4.34
C SER A 166 -13.91 10.72 -4.71
N LEU A 167 -13.99 11.82 -5.46
CA LEU A 167 -15.25 12.38 -5.97
C LEU A 167 -15.96 11.42 -6.94
N ARG A 168 -15.21 10.83 -7.87
CA ARG A 168 -15.75 9.88 -8.84
C ARG A 168 -16.22 8.58 -8.17
N VAL A 169 -15.48 8.09 -7.18
CA VAL A 169 -15.84 6.92 -6.37
C VAL A 169 -17.18 7.15 -5.71
N SER A 170 -17.33 8.25 -4.97
CA SER A 170 -18.60 8.59 -4.32
C SER A 170 -19.76 8.72 -5.31
N LYS A 171 -19.55 9.42 -6.43
CA LYS A 171 -20.58 9.60 -7.46
C LYS A 171 -21.04 8.26 -8.07
N THR A 172 -20.14 7.29 -8.23
CA THR A 172 -20.45 6.04 -8.92
C THR A 172 -20.83 4.90 -7.99
N LEU A 173 -20.25 4.82 -6.79
CA LEU A 173 -20.39 3.69 -5.87
C LEU A 173 -21.17 4.04 -4.60
N GLY A 174 -21.43 5.32 -4.34
CA GLY A 174 -22.01 5.80 -3.09
C GLY A 174 -20.95 6.12 -2.03
N ASP A 175 -21.41 6.71 -0.94
CA ASP A 175 -20.58 7.06 0.21
C ASP A 175 -20.47 5.91 1.24
N ASP A 176 -21.22 4.80 1.03
CA ASP A 176 -21.17 3.54 1.81
C ASP A 176 -19.99 2.63 1.45
N ILE A 177 -19.20 3.02 0.43
CA ILE A 177 -18.06 2.25 -0.05
C ILE A 177 -16.97 2.13 1.03
N LYS A 178 -16.41 0.92 1.20
CA LYS A 178 -15.24 0.72 2.06
C LYS A 178 -13.95 0.96 1.28
N VAL A 179 -13.04 1.74 1.85
CA VAL A 179 -11.75 2.11 1.24
C VAL A 179 -10.62 1.60 2.13
N ILE A 180 -9.72 0.80 1.56
CA ILE A 180 -8.51 0.35 2.22
C ILE A 180 -7.31 1.13 1.65
N ILE A 181 -6.53 1.70 2.56
CA ILE A 181 -5.32 2.47 2.28
C ILE A 181 -4.15 1.71 2.87
N MET A 182 -3.25 1.21 2.04
CA MET A 182 -2.06 0.48 2.47
C MET A 182 -0.82 1.38 2.44
N LEU A 183 -0.27 1.75 3.60
CA LEU A 183 0.86 2.67 3.70
C LEU A 183 2.15 1.94 4.05
N ARG A 184 3.27 2.45 3.56
CA ARG A 184 4.62 1.93 3.80
C ARG A 184 5.49 3.09 4.28
N ASP A 185 6.59 2.79 4.98
CA ASP A 185 7.63 3.78 5.24
C ASP A 185 8.00 4.52 3.94
N PRO A 186 7.93 5.87 3.91
CA PRO A 186 8.05 6.64 2.68
C PRO A 186 9.45 6.52 2.05
N VAL A 187 10.50 6.30 2.84
CA VAL A 187 11.85 6.06 2.32
C VAL A 187 11.90 4.69 1.64
N ALA A 188 11.45 3.65 2.32
CA ALA A 188 11.39 2.29 1.78
C ALA A 188 10.49 2.19 0.54
N ARG A 189 9.38 2.92 0.51
CA ARG A 189 8.49 3.04 -0.65
C ARG A 189 9.21 3.70 -1.83
N SER A 190 9.92 4.81 -1.60
CA SER A 190 10.68 5.53 -2.63
C SER A 190 11.74 4.62 -3.28
N ILE A 191 12.49 3.90 -2.46
CA ILE A 191 13.50 2.92 -2.92
C ILE A 191 12.83 1.80 -3.73
N SER A 192 11.74 1.24 -3.20
CA SER A 192 11.04 0.14 -3.87
C SER A 192 10.46 0.54 -5.23
N ASP A 193 9.97 1.78 -5.36
CA ASP A 193 9.43 2.29 -6.63
C ASP A 193 10.53 2.62 -7.63
N TYR A 194 11.67 3.15 -7.16
CA TYR A 194 12.89 3.29 -7.97
C TYR A 194 13.31 1.94 -8.55
N LEU A 195 13.47 0.90 -7.72
CA LEU A 195 13.91 -0.42 -8.16
C LEU A 195 12.92 -1.07 -9.13
N LEU A 196 11.63 -0.99 -8.83
CA LEU A 196 10.59 -1.53 -9.71
C LEU A 196 10.56 -0.80 -11.06
N THR A 197 10.75 0.51 -11.06
CA THR A 197 10.75 1.31 -12.29
C THR A 197 12.00 1.07 -13.11
N ARG A 198 13.16 1.02 -12.44
CA ARG A 198 14.46 0.64 -13.00
C ARG A 198 14.36 -0.72 -13.71
N HIS A 199 13.93 -1.77 -13.01
CA HIS A 199 13.75 -3.11 -13.58
C HIS A 199 12.82 -3.12 -14.80
N ARG A 200 11.65 -2.46 -14.72
CA ARG A 200 10.70 -2.41 -15.86
C ARG A 200 11.30 -1.72 -17.09
N ILE A 201 12.07 -0.66 -16.88
CA ILE A 201 12.75 0.03 -17.97
C ILE A 201 13.81 -0.87 -18.58
N TYR A 202 14.64 -1.54 -17.77
CA TYR A 202 15.63 -2.49 -18.26
C TYR A 202 14.99 -3.64 -19.04
N ASP A 203 13.95 -4.29 -18.51
CA ASP A 203 13.20 -5.34 -19.22
C ASP A 203 12.70 -4.83 -20.58
N SER A 204 12.07 -3.65 -20.60
CA SER A 204 11.52 -3.07 -21.83
C SER A 204 12.59 -2.66 -22.86
N LYS A 205 13.81 -2.36 -22.41
CA LYS A 205 14.94 -2.00 -23.28
C LYS A 205 15.68 -3.26 -23.74
N MET A 206 15.83 -4.27 -22.89
CA MET A 206 16.44 -5.56 -23.23
C MET A 206 15.68 -6.33 -24.31
N THR A 207 14.38 -6.09 -24.49
CA THR A 207 13.63 -6.65 -25.62
C THR A 207 14.02 -6.03 -26.97
N SER A 208 14.68 -4.85 -26.99
CA SER A 208 15.17 -4.22 -28.22
C SER A 208 16.50 -4.82 -28.70
N ALA A 209 16.55 -5.25 -29.97
CA ALA A 209 17.73 -5.84 -30.59
C ALA A 209 18.96 -4.92 -30.61
N HIS A 210 18.75 -3.60 -30.72
CA HIS A 210 19.82 -2.60 -30.64
C HIS A 210 20.46 -2.60 -29.24
N TYR A 211 19.63 -2.67 -28.20
CA TYR A 211 20.08 -2.61 -26.82
C TYR A 211 20.82 -3.89 -26.40
N LYS A 212 20.38 -5.06 -26.88
CA LYS A 212 21.11 -6.34 -26.69
C LYS A 212 22.54 -6.29 -27.24
N ARG A 213 22.77 -5.54 -28.33
CA ARG A 213 24.08 -5.42 -28.98
C ARG A 213 25.02 -4.48 -28.21
N VAL A 214 24.55 -3.28 -27.87
CA VAL A 214 25.30 -2.30 -27.07
C VAL A 214 25.65 -2.84 -25.68
N PHE A 215 24.73 -3.58 -25.05
CA PHE A 215 24.93 -4.19 -23.73
C PHE A 215 25.99 -5.31 -23.73
N LYS A 216 26.17 -6.01 -24.85
CA LYS A 216 27.19 -7.07 -24.97
C LYS A 216 28.61 -6.49 -24.95
N GLU A 217 28.76 -5.21 -25.27
CA GLU A 217 30.05 -4.51 -25.35
C GLU A 217 30.36 -3.69 -24.08
N SER A 218 29.36 -3.11 -23.39
CA SER A 218 29.57 -2.38 -22.13
C SER A 218 29.34 -3.29 -20.91
N ARG A 219 30.42 -3.89 -20.37
CA ARG A 219 30.38 -4.75 -19.16
C ARG A 219 29.90 -4.07 -17.86
N SER A 220 29.39 -2.84 -17.87
CA SER A 220 28.88 -2.15 -16.66
C SER A 220 27.45 -1.63 -16.85
N LEU A 221 26.62 -1.93 -15.84
CA LEU A 221 25.20 -1.58 -15.75
C LEU A 221 24.96 -0.07 -15.49
N ASP A 222 26.03 0.72 -15.34
CA ASP A 222 26.03 1.95 -14.55
C ASP A 222 25.70 3.22 -15.33
N ARG A 223 25.62 3.19 -16.67
CA ARG A 223 25.47 4.41 -17.48
C ARG A 223 24.13 4.50 -18.20
N LEU A 224 23.02 4.51 -17.46
CA LEU A 224 21.71 4.75 -18.06
C LEU A 224 20.89 5.84 -17.37
N LEU A 225 21.04 7.07 -17.86
CA LEU A 225 20.12 8.15 -17.56
C LEU A 225 18.80 7.89 -18.29
N VAL A 226 17.70 7.79 -17.55
CA VAL A 226 16.37 7.65 -18.14
C VAL A 226 15.42 8.69 -17.56
N SER A 227 15.03 9.64 -18.39
CA SER A 227 13.97 10.58 -18.09
C SER A 227 12.64 10.13 -18.71
N GLY A 228 11.55 10.37 -17.99
CA GLY A 228 10.21 10.01 -18.46
C GLY A 228 9.13 10.80 -17.74
N LYS A 229 7.92 10.80 -18.32
CA LYS A 229 6.74 11.40 -17.69
C LYS A 229 6.19 10.40 -16.68
N GLY A 230 5.98 10.84 -15.45
CA GLY A 230 5.29 10.06 -14.44
C GLY A 230 3.87 9.67 -14.89
N LYS A 231 3.43 8.45 -14.57
CA LYS A 231 2.10 7.95 -14.98
C LYS A 231 0.91 8.66 -14.30
N HIS A 232 1.18 9.49 -13.29
CA HIS A 232 0.18 10.20 -12.48
C HIS A 232 0.07 11.71 -12.79
N GLY A 233 0.54 12.16 -13.96
CA GLY A 233 0.49 13.56 -14.36
C GLY A 233 -0.93 14.14 -14.34
N ARG A 234 -1.14 15.16 -13.50
CA ARG A 234 -2.36 15.98 -13.45
C ARG A 234 -2.62 16.63 -14.82
N ARG A 235 -3.87 16.61 -15.32
CA ARG A 235 -4.32 17.60 -16.31
C ARG A 235 -4.37 18.95 -15.58
N GLY A 236 -3.37 19.82 -15.80
CA GLY A 236 -3.36 21.21 -15.32
C GLY A 236 -2.47 21.56 -14.12
N SER A 237 -1.52 20.71 -13.68
CA SER A 237 -0.44 21.16 -12.79
C SER A 237 0.92 20.62 -13.23
N THR A 238 1.99 21.23 -12.71
CA THR A 238 3.41 20.88 -12.90
C THR A 238 3.62 19.39 -13.18
N LYS A 239 4.17 19.12 -14.37
CA LYS A 239 4.30 17.79 -14.95
C LYS A 239 5.31 16.98 -14.15
N MET A 240 4.83 16.08 -13.29
CA MET A 240 5.68 15.15 -12.55
C MET A 240 6.46 14.26 -13.52
N SER A 241 7.78 14.28 -13.43
CA SER A 241 8.69 13.43 -14.18
C SER A 241 9.45 12.50 -13.23
N TYR A 242 10.00 11.44 -13.79
CA TYR A 242 11.12 10.77 -13.16
C TYR A 242 12.36 11.01 -14.03
N THR A 243 13.46 11.26 -13.37
CA THR A 243 14.81 11.09 -13.92
C THR A 243 15.45 10.01 -13.08
N ILE A 244 15.83 8.90 -13.69
CA ILE A 244 16.52 7.79 -13.05
C ILE A 244 17.99 7.91 -13.42
N GLU A 245 18.79 8.04 -12.38
CA GLU A 245 20.24 8.08 -12.44
C GLU A 245 20.81 6.70 -12.08
N ASP A 246 22.13 6.58 -12.19
CA ASP A 246 22.90 5.37 -11.88
C ASP A 246 22.66 4.84 -10.45
N THR A 247 22.58 5.76 -9.48
CA THR A 247 22.27 5.46 -8.08
C THR A 247 20.93 6.06 -7.65
N PHE A 248 20.41 5.53 -6.54
CA PHE A 248 19.19 6.04 -5.93
C PHE A 248 19.39 7.47 -5.43
N GLU A 249 20.55 7.78 -4.86
CA GLU A 249 20.90 9.10 -4.33
C GLU A 249 20.88 10.16 -5.42
N LYS A 250 21.54 9.93 -6.56
CA LYS A 250 21.53 10.91 -7.67
C LYS A 250 20.13 11.09 -8.25
N THR A 251 19.30 10.05 -8.20
CA THR A 251 17.90 10.11 -8.64
C THR A 251 17.07 11.05 -7.75
N VAL A 252 17.27 11.00 -6.44
CA VAL A 252 16.39 11.65 -5.45
C VAL A 252 16.98 12.88 -4.78
N LEU A 253 18.27 13.16 -4.93
CA LEU A 253 18.96 14.33 -4.40
C LEU A 253 19.40 15.25 -5.55
N LYS A 254 19.18 16.55 -5.40
CA LYS A 254 19.73 17.63 -6.22
C LYS A 254 20.89 18.27 -5.46
N ASN A 255 22.02 18.48 -6.13
CA ASN A 255 23.21 19.14 -5.58
C ASN A 255 23.54 18.69 -4.16
N PRO A 256 24.15 17.50 -3.99
CA PRO A 256 24.11 16.47 -2.92
C PRO A 256 23.21 16.59 -1.66
N ASP A 257 22.63 17.73 -1.37
CA ASP A 257 22.10 18.12 -0.07
C ASP A 257 20.59 18.36 -0.09
N LEU A 258 19.98 18.55 -1.27
CA LEU A 258 18.56 18.87 -1.37
C LEU A 258 17.74 17.71 -1.95
N VAL A 259 16.69 17.29 -1.25
CA VAL A 259 15.76 16.28 -1.77
C VAL A 259 14.96 16.82 -2.96
N SER A 260 14.95 16.07 -4.06
CA SER A 260 14.23 16.36 -5.30
C SER A 260 12.73 16.11 -5.15
N HIS A 261 12.02 17.08 -4.56
CA HIS A 261 10.57 16.98 -4.30
C HIS A 261 9.72 16.81 -5.58
N LYS A 262 10.21 17.24 -6.75
CA LYS A 262 9.54 17.06 -8.05
C LYS A 262 9.80 15.68 -8.68
N ASN A 263 10.63 14.82 -8.08
CA ASN A 263 10.79 13.44 -8.53
C ASN A 263 9.63 12.59 -8.01
N ILE A 264 8.99 11.80 -8.89
CA ILE A 264 7.83 10.98 -8.54
C ILE A 264 8.10 9.97 -7.40
N PHE A 265 9.33 9.49 -7.26
CA PHE A 265 9.68 8.58 -6.16
C PHE A 265 9.55 9.25 -4.80
N ILE A 266 9.76 10.57 -4.73
CA ILE A 266 9.59 11.35 -3.51
C ILE A 266 8.16 11.85 -3.38
N ALA A 267 7.62 12.44 -4.45
CA ALA A 267 6.29 13.03 -4.43
C ALA A 267 5.20 12.02 -4.06
N ASP A 268 5.21 10.81 -4.65
CA ASP A 268 4.20 9.77 -4.37
C ASP A 268 4.33 9.18 -2.94
N SER A 269 5.40 9.53 -2.20
CA SER A 269 5.59 9.19 -0.79
C SER A 269 5.02 10.23 0.18
N LEU A 270 4.63 11.41 -0.31
CA LEU A 270 4.03 12.47 0.50
C LEU A 270 2.50 12.23 0.69
N TYR A 271 2.14 11.13 1.35
CA TYR A 271 0.78 10.61 1.41
C TYR A 271 -0.28 11.62 1.88
N VAL A 272 0.09 12.50 2.82
CA VAL A 272 -0.81 13.52 3.39
C VAL A 272 -1.51 14.35 2.32
N TYR A 273 -0.82 14.71 1.23
CA TYR A 273 -1.42 15.54 0.17
C TYR A 273 -2.53 14.81 -0.60
N TYR A 274 -2.37 13.51 -0.78
CA TYR A 274 -3.30 12.69 -1.56
C TYR A 274 -4.50 12.29 -0.70
N LEU A 275 -4.24 11.86 0.54
CA LEU A 275 -5.26 11.32 1.41
C LEU A 275 -6.24 12.37 1.94
N ARG A 276 -5.87 13.66 1.97
CA ARG A 276 -6.79 14.75 2.34
C ARG A 276 -8.11 14.70 1.55
N SER A 277 -8.06 14.39 0.26
CA SER A 277 -9.25 14.32 -0.59
C SER A 277 -10.14 13.10 -0.30
N TRP A 278 -9.56 12.02 0.24
CA TRP A 278 -10.26 10.80 0.62
C TRP A 278 -10.90 10.95 1.98
N VAL A 279 -10.14 11.45 2.96
CA VAL A 279 -10.67 11.69 4.30
C VAL A 279 -11.74 12.78 4.31
N LYS A 280 -11.64 13.82 3.49
CA LYS A 280 -12.73 14.79 3.38
C LYS A 280 -14.02 14.21 2.80
N LYS A 281 -13.95 13.08 2.09
CA LYS A 281 -15.05 12.58 1.27
C LYS A 281 -15.79 11.40 1.88
N PHE A 282 -15.08 10.50 2.55
CA PHE A 282 -15.66 9.35 3.23
C PHE A 282 -15.66 9.61 4.74
N THR A 283 -16.34 8.78 5.53
CA THR A 283 -16.29 8.90 7.00
C THR A 283 -15.25 7.95 7.59
N PRO A 284 -14.83 8.12 8.87
CA PRO A 284 -13.87 7.23 9.54
C PRO A 284 -14.16 5.74 9.42
N ASN A 285 -15.43 5.35 9.55
CA ASN A 285 -15.82 3.94 9.50
C ASN A 285 -15.75 3.31 8.10
N HIS A 286 -15.54 4.13 7.05
CA HIS A 286 -15.42 3.69 5.66
C HIS A 286 -13.96 3.66 5.18
N ILE A 287 -12.99 4.06 6.00
CA ILE A 287 -11.57 4.00 5.63
C ILE A 287 -10.80 3.14 6.63
N LEU A 288 -10.05 2.16 6.13
CA LEU A 288 -9.07 1.40 6.90
C LEU A 288 -7.65 1.70 6.41
N GLU A 289 -6.78 2.12 7.33
CA GLU A 289 -5.33 2.14 7.10
C GLU A 289 -4.72 0.77 7.40
N VAL A 290 -3.87 0.29 6.51
CA VAL A 290 -3.12 -0.96 6.60
C VAL A 290 -1.64 -0.68 6.50
N ASN A 291 -0.92 -0.92 7.60
CA ASN A 291 0.53 -0.78 7.65
C ASN A 291 1.22 -1.93 6.91
N ALA A 292 1.99 -1.61 5.87
CA ALA A 292 2.64 -2.56 4.99
C ALA A 292 3.75 -3.37 5.69
N GLU A 293 4.53 -2.75 6.57
CA GLU A 293 5.57 -3.43 7.36
C GLU A 293 4.96 -4.43 8.35
N LYS A 294 3.80 -4.08 8.93
CA LYS A 294 3.06 -5.00 9.80
C LYS A 294 2.45 -6.13 8.97
N PHE A 295 1.87 -5.84 7.81
CA PHE A 295 1.38 -6.87 6.90
C PHE A 295 2.49 -7.85 6.50
N ALA A 296 3.68 -7.35 6.16
CA ALA A 296 4.82 -8.16 5.79
C ALA A 296 5.33 -9.05 6.94
N ARG A 297 5.32 -8.56 8.19
CA ARG A 297 5.83 -9.31 9.37
C ARG A 297 4.78 -10.20 10.05
N LYS A 298 3.51 -9.79 9.99
CA LYS A 298 2.40 -10.38 10.74
C LYS A 298 1.12 -10.40 9.87
N PRO A 299 1.13 -11.11 8.74
CA PRO A 299 0.04 -11.08 7.77
C PRO A 299 -1.30 -11.53 8.37
N GLY A 300 -1.32 -12.61 9.18
CA GLY A 300 -2.55 -13.08 9.82
C GLY A 300 -3.20 -12.06 10.76
N GLU A 301 -2.41 -11.37 11.60
CA GLU A 301 -2.93 -10.30 12.46
C GLU A 301 -3.48 -9.12 11.65
N THR A 302 -2.81 -8.77 10.56
CA THR A 302 -3.23 -7.66 9.71
C THR A 302 -4.50 -8.00 8.93
N LEU A 303 -4.59 -9.23 8.40
CA LEU A 303 -5.78 -9.71 7.69
C LEU A 303 -6.99 -9.83 8.61
N ALA A 304 -6.82 -10.24 9.86
CA ALA A 304 -7.91 -10.25 10.82
C ALA A 304 -8.57 -8.87 10.99
N LYS A 305 -7.78 -7.79 10.98
CA LYS A 305 -8.31 -6.41 11.01
C LYS A 305 -9.04 -6.03 9.72
N VAL A 306 -8.53 -6.50 8.57
CA VAL A 306 -9.19 -6.30 7.28
C VAL A 306 -10.53 -7.05 7.26
N GLU A 307 -10.58 -8.30 7.71
CA GLU A 307 -11.82 -9.09 7.80
C GLU A 307 -12.86 -8.41 8.69
N GLU A 308 -12.45 -7.95 9.88
CA GLU A 308 -13.28 -7.19 10.81
C GLU A 308 -13.82 -5.91 10.16
N PHE A 309 -12.96 -5.10 9.55
CA PHE A 309 -13.37 -3.89 8.84
C PHE A 309 -14.33 -4.19 7.70
N LEU A 310 -14.14 -5.28 6.96
CA LEU A 310 -15.02 -5.69 5.88
C LEU A 310 -16.35 -6.26 6.38
N GLY A 311 -16.44 -6.69 7.64
CA GLY A 311 -17.62 -7.33 8.22
C GLY A 311 -17.80 -8.76 7.72
N VAL A 312 -16.70 -9.44 7.37
CA VAL A 312 -16.69 -10.85 6.96
C VAL A 312 -16.22 -11.74 8.11
N ARG A 313 -16.53 -13.04 8.04
CA ARG A 313 -16.11 -13.98 9.08
C ARG A 313 -14.58 -14.05 9.18
N PRO A 314 -13.99 -14.24 10.38
CA PRO A 314 -12.57 -14.51 10.49
C PRO A 314 -12.18 -15.76 9.70
N PHE A 315 -11.14 -15.68 8.87
CA PHE A 315 -10.72 -16.80 8.01
C PHE A 315 -9.20 -16.97 7.95
N PHE A 316 -8.44 -15.88 7.77
CA PHE A 316 -6.98 -15.93 7.72
C PHE A 316 -6.37 -16.04 9.11
N ARG A 317 -5.90 -17.24 9.47
CA ARG A 317 -5.25 -17.48 10.76
C ARG A 317 -3.74 -17.26 10.70
N PRO A 318 -3.09 -16.89 11.82
CA PRO A 318 -1.62 -16.75 11.86
C PRO A 318 -0.86 -17.99 11.39
N ASP A 319 -1.36 -19.20 11.67
CA ASP A 319 -0.76 -20.48 11.25
C ASP A 319 -0.90 -20.76 9.74
N TYR A 320 -1.66 -19.93 9.00
CA TYR A 320 -1.73 -20.03 7.54
C TYR A 320 -0.50 -19.46 6.86
N PHE A 321 0.36 -18.76 7.60
CA PHE A 321 1.51 -18.07 7.04
C PHE A 321 2.81 -18.68 7.56
N LYS A 322 3.71 -19.00 6.64
CA LYS A 322 5.05 -19.50 6.97
C LYS A 322 6.10 -18.53 6.47
N PHE A 323 7.04 -18.16 7.33
CA PHE A 323 8.18 -17.34 6.94
C PHE A 323 9.11 -18.15 6.03
N ASN A 324 9.46 -17.57 4.89
CA ASN A 324 10.43 -18.12 3.96
C ASN A 324 11.75 -17.35 4.10
N MET A 325 12.80 -18.04 4.54
CA MET A 325 14.11 -17.43 4.78
C MET A 325 14.76 -16.92 3.48
N ASN A 326 14.61 -17.65 2.37
CA ASN A 326 15.25 -17.30 1.08
C ASN A 326 14.71 -16.00 0.50
N THR A 327 13.41 -15.78 0.64
CA THR A 327 12.74 -14.56 0.17
C THR A 327 12.54 -13.53 1.27
N SER A 328 12.88 -13.86 2.53
CA SER A 328 12.66 -13.03 3.73
C SER A 328 11.25 -12.47 3.81
N THR A 329 10.25 -13.29 3.47
CA THR A 329 8.84 -12.89 3.42
C THR A 329 7.93 -14.02 3.94
N PHE A 330 6.73 -13.67 4.38
CA PHE A 330 5.72 -14.67 4.72
C PHE A 330 4.98 -15.14 3.46
N CYS A 331 4.91 -16.45 3.28
CA CYS A 331 4.12 -17.10 2.25
C CYS A 331 2.82 -17.64 2.85
N LEU A 332 1.73 -17.60 2.09
CA LEU A 332 0.50 -18.29 2.43
C LEU A 332 0.73 -19.81 2.27
N GLN A 333 0.27 -20.62 3.21
CA GLN A 333 0.33 -22.08 3.18
C GLN A 333 -1.06 -22.70 3.04
N LYS A 334 -2.09 -22.01 3.54
CA LYS A 334 -3.50 -22.42 3.49
C LYS A 334 -4.36 -21.22 3.06
N PRO A 335 -5.43 -21.42 2.27
CA PRO A 335 -5.91 -22.71 1.75
C PRO A 335 -5.05 -23.29 0.62
N GLN A 336 -4.12 -22.50 0.08
CA GLN A 336 -3.18 -22.94 -0.95
C GLN A 336 -1.77 -22.42 -0.60
N SER A 337 -0.75 -23.25 -0.87
CA SER A 337 0.64 -22.85 -0.67
C SER A 337 1.08 -21.90 -1.77
N ILE A 338 1.24 -20.63 -1.44
CA ILE A 338 1.62 -19.60 -2.39
C ILE A 338 2.56 -18.59 -1.73
N CYS A 339 3.65 -18.30 -2.44
CA CYS A 339 4.54 -17.22 -2.09
C CYS A 339 4.58 -16.17 -3.19
N MET A 340 4.63 -14.89 -2.82
CA MET A 340 4.84 -13.85 -3.82
C MET A 340 6.26 -13.95 -4.38
N PRO A 341 6.43 -13.87 -5.71
CA PRO A 341 7.76 -13.89 -6.31
C PRO A 341 8.55 -12.67 -5.81
N ARG A 342 9.80 -12.90 -5.40
CA ARG A 342 10.74 -11.81 -5.13
C ARG A 342 11.03 -11.13 -6.47
N LEU A 343 10.98 -9.81 -6.52
CA LEU A 343 11.53 -9.09 -7.68
C LEU A 343 13.00 -9.52 -7.83
N PRO A 344 13.48 -9.87 -9.04
CA PRO A 344 14.86 -10.28 -9.25
C PRO A 344 15.77 -9.03 -9.26
N VAL A 345 15.64 -8.20 -8.23
CA VAL A 345 16.36 -6.94 -8.06
C VAL A 345 17.01 -6.99 -6.69
N GLU A 346 18.33 -6.90 -6.67
CA GLU A 346 19.07 -6.67 -5.44
C GLU A 346 18.85 -5.23 -4.99
N TYR A 347 18.64 -5.05 -3.68
CA TYR A 347 18.56 -3.71 -3.12
C TYR A 347 19.97 -3.11 -3.15
N PRO A 348 20.16 -1.92 -3.75
CA PRO A 348 21.46 -1.27 -3.76
C PRO A 348 21.83 -0.89 -2.33
N VAL A 349 23.14 -0.85 -2.06
CA VAL A 349 23.65 -0.18 -0.87
C VAL A 349 23.35 1.31 -1.05
N ILE A 350 22.55 1.87 -0.16
CA ILE A 350 22.18 3.28 -0.16
C ILE A 350 22.91 3.96 0.99
N SER A 351 23.45 5.15 0.75
CA SER A 351 24.19 5.87 1.78
C SER A 351 23.28 6.25 2.97
N GLU A 352 23.81 6.10 4.18
CA GLU A 352 23.12 6.53 5.40
C GLU A 352 22.81 8.04 5.39
N ASP A 353 23.67 8.84 4.75
CA ASP A 353 23.42 10.28 4.53
C ASP A 353 22.15 10.51 3.70
N ALA A 354 21.98 9.80 2.58
CA ALA A 354 20.79 9.92 1.75
C ALA A 354 19.53 9.44 2.49
N ILE A 355 19.62 8.34 3.25
CA ILE A 355 18.52 7.87 4.09
C ILE A 355 18.14 8.93 5.13
N SER A 356 19.13 9.51 5.81
CA SER A 356 18.93 10.57 6.80
C SER A 356 18.25 11.80 6.20
N LYS A 357 18.74 12.28 5.06
CA LYS A 357 18.14 13.41 4.32
C LYS A 357 16.69 13.15 3.92
N LEU A 358 16.39 11.93 3.43
CA LEU A 358 15.02 11.54 3.09
C LEU A 358 14.12 11.44 4.31
N ARG A 359 14.60 10.90 5.44
CA ARG A 359 13.86 10.86 6.70
C ARG A 359 13.51 12.26 7.18
N GLY A 360 14.48 13.17 7.19
CA GLY A 360 14.26 14.58 7.53
C GLY A 360 13.26 15.26 6.59
N HIS A 361 13.32 14.96 5.29
CA HIS A 361 12.36 15.48 4.31
C HIS A 361 10.92 15.01 4.57
N PHE A 362 10.73 13.73 4.91
CA PHE A 362 9.39 13.17 5.11
C PHE A 362 8.82 13.43 6.52
N GLU A 363 9.65 13.77 7.49
CA GLU A 363 9.29 13.87 8.91
C GLU A 363 8.00 14.67 9.14
N ASN A 364 7.96 15.91 8.65
CA ASN A 364 6.80 16.78 8.81
C ASN A 364 5.56 16.20 8.11
N SER A 365 5.72 15.65 6.90
CA SER A 365 4.61 15.04 6.17
C SER A 365 4.05 13.80 6.89
N CYS A 366 4.92 13.00 7.52
CA CYS A 366 4.53 11.85 8.33
C CYS A 366 3.75 12.29 9.57
N ARG A 367 4.23 13.33 10.26
CA ARG A 367 3.56 13.90 11.43
C ARG A 367 2.15 14.38 11.08
N TYR A 368 1.99 15.15 10.00
CA TYR A 368 0.68 15.59 9.56
C TYR A 368 -0.22 14.44 9.10
N LEU A 369 0.33 13.44 8.43
CA LEU A 369 -0.42 12.24 8.04
C LEU A 369 -0.95 11.49 9.26
N PHE A 370 -0.13 11.32 10.29
CA PHE A 370 -0.55 10.69 11.53
C PHE A 370 -1.70 11.45 12.18
N LEU A 371 -1.59 12.77 12.30
CA LEU A 371 -2.66 13.62 12.84
C LEU A 371 -3.94 13.53 11.99
N LEU A 372 -3.81 13.56 10.66
CA LEU A 372 -4.93 13.44 9.72
C LEU A 372 -5.69 12.13 9.89
N LEU A 373 -4.97 11.01 10.07
CA LEU A 373 -5.58 9.68 10.21
C LEU A 373 -6.08 9.41 11.63
N LYS A 374 -5.44 9.98 12.67
CA LYS A 374 -5.84 9.80 14.07
C LYS A 374 -7.02 10.65 14.48
N HIS A 375 -7.05 11.91 14.06
CA HIS A 375 -8.13 12.84 14.38
C HIS A 375 -9.14 12.92 13.25
N TYR A 376 -9.23 11.87 12.44
CA TYR A 376 -10.14 11.80 11.31
C TYR A 376 -11.61 11.97 11.73
N SER A 377 -11.95 11.72 13.01
CA SER A 377 -13.26 12.01 13.59
C SER A 377 -13.42 13.43 14.17
N GLU A 378 -12.33 14.17 14.43
CA GLU A 378 -12.34 15.42 15.21
C GLU A 378 -11.82 16.66 14.43
N LEU A 379 -11.05 16.48 13.35
CA LEU A 379 -10.32 17.55 12.66
C LEU A 379 -10.81 17.76 11.23
N ILE A 380 -12.06 18.22 11.09
CA ILE A 380 -12.55 18.85 9.86
C ILE A 380 -12.46 20.38 10.04
N GLY A 381 -11.25 20.94 10.06
CA GLY A 381 -11.09 22.39 10.23
C GLY A 381 -9.67 22.91 10.01
N ASP A 382 -8.75 22.58 10.92
CA ASP A 382 -7.65 23.51 11.20
C ASP A 382 -6.23 22.99 10.92
N ILE A 383 -6.01 22.34 9.77
CA ILE A 383 -4.64 22.06 9.32
C ILE A 383 -4.25 23.04 8.20
N PRO A 384 -3.68 24.23 8.55
CA PRO A 384 -3.04 25.10 7.58
C PRO A 384 -1.78 24.39 7.05
N LEU A 385 -1.78 24.08 5.76
CA LEU A 385 -0.56 23.68 5.06
C LEU A 385 -0.06 24.91 4.29
N ASN A 386 0.67 25.79 4.96
CA ASN A 386 1.62 26.65 4.26
C ASN A 386 2.86 25.79 3.94
N TYR A 387 2.69 24.85 3.02
CA TYR A 387 3.77 24.28 2.25
C TYR A 387 3.43 24.57 0.79
N HIS A 388 3.70 25.81 0.38
CA HIS A 388 3.84 26.08 -1.04
C HIS A 388 4.97 25.16 -1.54
N PRO A 389 4.80 24.46 -2.68
CA PRO A 389 5.98 23.97 -3.37
C PRO A 389 6.84 25.21 -3.59
N ILE A 390 7.99 25.28 -2.92
CA ILE A 390 8.99 26.31 -3.18
C ILE A 390 9.18 26.28 -4.71
N GLU A 391 8.82 27.39 -5.35
CA GLU A 391 8.65 27.50 -6.80
C GLU A 391 9.87 26.95 -7.57
#